data_AF-A0A6C0AMS1-F1
#
_entry.id   AF-A0A6C0AMS1-F1
#
_cell.length_a   1.000
_cell.length_b   1.000
_cell.length_c   1.000
_cell.angle_alpha   90.00
_cell.angle_beta   90.00
_cell.angle_gamma   90.00
#
_symmetry.space_group_name_H-M   'P 1'
#
loop_
_entity.id
_entity.type
_entity.pdbx_description
1 polymer ?
#
loop_
_entity_poly.entity_id
_entity_poly.type
_entity_poly.pdbx_seq_one_letter_code
_entity_poly.pdbx_strand_id
1 'polypeptide(L)'
;MNLPRIISFSGRKGSGKTELADVCSKYSYKVIYFADNLKDIICKCLDINRDTLEKLKDKEMEFDLSNQTEYIAKELQINTKDVGDLSSFKSIREILQILGTDIIRRYNPNWHVNKTMIHLEKNKDTKFCIGDCRFLNEKKMIENLGGECWFIIRPNQLNISNHISETQLNWSFFNDKIIMNTMDKKDLIQKWVDYLQKRNTGIKIESFVSNKLRSQSFLYLNENTVYLLGFFNGSNVCIKHNVLIIENDNVLRLKYVKDELKSNYNINNINSISIYNPFIIENLKLWNVLNDKGKIPMIIKDNLNFTKMWISGLIDACGDIKNNTLTIKQNKCVLEFICNIYNIEFEKVCEDLNCKNMYKLYLDQEMWCNFKKCLQ
;
A
#
# COMPACT_ATOMS: atom_id res chain seq x y z
N MET A 1 -12.85 19.16 23.96
CA MET A 1 -13.22 18.98 22.55
C MET A 1 -14.15 17.78 22.46
N ASN A 2 -15.35 17.93 21.89
CA ASN A 2 -16.28 16.81 21.76
C ASN A 2 -15.78 15.77 20.74
N LEU A 3 -16.27 14.54 20.87
CA LEU A 3 -16.06 13.48 19.88
C LEU A 3 -16.65 13.91 18.53
N PRO A 4 -15.94 13.69 17.40
CA PRO A 4 -16.40 14.13 16.09
C PRO A 4 -17.64 13.33 15.66
N ARG A 5 -18.52 13.93 14.87
CA ARG A 5 -19.71 13.21 14.38
C ARG A 5 -19.34 11.96 13.57
N ILE A 6 -18.25 12.02 12.80
CA ILE A 6 -17.78 10.92 11.97
C ILE A 6 -16.34 10.57 12.35
N ILE A 7 -16.07 9.29 12.59
CA ILE A 7 -14.73 8.72 12.69
C ILE A 7 -14.56 7.72 11.55
N SER A 8 -13.40 7.67 10.91
CA SER A 8 -13.08 6.61 9.96
C SER A 8 -11.71 6.01 10.21
N PHE A 9 -11.54 4.77 9.76
CA PHE A 9 -10.28 4.06 9.84
C PHE A 9 -9.80 3.61 8.45
N SER A 10 -8.50 3.82 8.23
CA SER A 10 -7.74 3.42 7.05
C SER A 10 -6.48 2.66 7.47
N GLY A 11 -5.90 1.91 6.52
CA GLY A 11 -4.74 1.04 6.75
C GLY A 11 -4.95 -0.35 6.14
N ARG A 12 -3.90 -1.18 6.12
CA ARG A 12 -3.90 -2.48 5.42
C ARG A 12 -4.78 -3.54 6.09
N LYS A 13 -5.20 -4.57 5.35
CA LYS A 13 -5.86 -5.76 5.92
C LYS A 13 -5.08 -6.30 7.13
N GLY A 14 -5.79 -6.53 8.25
CA GLY A 14 -5.18 -7.01 9.50
C GLY A 14 -4.47 -5.95 10.36
N SER A 15 -4.55 -4.66 10.01
CA SER A 15 -3.96 -3.58 10.83
C SER A 15 -4.67 -3.32 12.15
N GLY A 16 -5.91 -3.80 12.34
CA GLY A 16 -6.72 -3.58 13.56
C GLY A 16 -7.91 -2.62 13.38
N LYS A 17 -8.19 -2.16 12.16
CA LYS A 17 -9.32 -1.23 11.86
C LYS A 17 -10.67 -1.72 12.39
N THR A 18 -11.02 -2.97 12.11
CA THR A 18 -12.30 -3.56 12.51
C THR A 18 -12.45 -3.53 14.03
N GLU A 19 -11.40 -3.88 14.78
CA GLU A 19 -11.41 -3.86 16.24
C GLU A 19 -11.65 -2.44 16.79
N LEU A 20 -11.01 -1.43 16.19
CA LEU A 20 -11.23 -0.04 16.61
C LEU A 20 -12.61 0.49 16.22
N ALA A 21 -13.15 0.06 15.07
CA ALA A 21 -14.52 0.38 14.67
C ALA A 21 -15.55 -0.21 15.65
N ASP A 22 -15.35 -1.46 16.08
CA ASP A 22 -16.23 -2.12 17.04
C ASP A 22 -16.22 -1.43 18.41
N VAL A 23 -15.07 -0.86 18.83
CA VAL A 23 -15.00 -0.04 20.04
C VAL A 23 -15.86 1.22 19.90
N CYS A 24 -15.88 1.87 18.73
CA CYS A 24 -16.72 3.06 18.51
C CYS A 24 -18.21 2.79 18.75
N SER A 25 -18.70 1.58 18.46
CA SER A 25 -20.09 1.18 18.76
C SER A 25 -20.47 1.37 20.23
N LYS A 26 -19.50 1.21 21.15
CA LYS A 26 -19.71 1.42 22.60
C LYS A 26 -19.81 2.90 22.98
N TYR A 27 -19.48 3.82 22.06
CA TYR A 27 -19.53 5.28 22.24
C TYR A 27 -20.63 5.93 21.39
N SER A 28 -21.74 5.21 21.19
CA SER A 28 -22.92 5.67 20.45
C SER A 28 -22.67 5.95 18.97
N TYR A 29 -21.61 5.37 18.38
CA TYR A 29 -21.42 5.41 16.93
C TYR A 29 -22.16 4.24 16.28
N LYS A 30 -22.83 4.51 15.16
CA LYS A 30 -23.27 3.47 14.24
C LYS A 30 -22.12 3.12 13.29
N VAL A 31 -21.66 1.88 13.31
CA VAL A 31 -20.62 1.41 12.38
C VAL A 31 -21.24 1.12 11.02
N ILE A 32 -20.66 1.69 9.96
CA ILE A 32 -21.06 1.48 8.56
C ILE A 32 -19.82 1.33 7.68
N TYR A 33 -20.02 0.88 6.45
CA TYR A 33 -18.96 0.66 5.48
C TYR A 33 -19.32 1.23 4.10
N PHE A 34 -18.36 1.80 3.37
CA PHE A 34 -18.57 2.26 1.98
C PHE A 34 -19.00 1.13 1.05
N ALA A 35 -18.50 -0.08 1.31
CA ALA A 35 -18.88 -1.25 0.55
C ALA A 35 -20.31 -1.73 0.83
N ASP A 36 -21.01 -1.21 1.85
CA ASP A 36 -22.26 -1.83 2.31
C ASP A 36 -23.35 -1.87 1.22
N ASN A 37 -23.54 -0.77 0.50
CA ASN A 37 -24.54 -0.68 -0.57
C ASN A 37 -24.24 -1.65 -1.73
N LEU A 38 -22.97 -1.79 -2.13
CA LEU A 38 -22.60 -2.74 -3.19
C LEU A 38 -22.91 -4.16 -2.73
N LYS A 39 -22.58 -4.42 -1.48
CA LYS A 39 -22.74 -5.73 -0.86
C LYS A 39 -24.23 -6.09 -0.72
N ASP A 40 -25.13 -5.09 -0.58
CA ASP A 40 -26.59 -5.29 -0.64
C ASP A 40 -27.10 -5.61 -2.06
N ILE A 41 -26.50 -5.00 -3.09
CA ILE A 41 -26.79 -5.33 -4.49
C ILE A 41 -26.41 -6.78 -4.77
N ILE A 42 -25.20 -7.21 -4.35
CA ILE A 42 -24.74 -8.58 -4.55
C ILE A 42 -25.63 -9.60 -3.81
N CYS A 43 -26.06 -9.27 -2.59
CA CYS A 43 -27.06 -10.08 -1.87
C CYS A 43 -28.33 -10.32 -2.69
N LYS A 44 -28.87 -9.26 -3.34
CA LYS A 44 -30.06 -9.38 -4.20
C LYS A 44 -29.79 -10.18 -5.47
N CYS A 45 -28.65 -9.97 -6.11
CA CYS A 45 -28.27 -10.68 -7.33
C CYS A 45 -28.10 -12.19 -7.11
N LEU A 46 -27.57 -12.58 -5.94
CA LEU A 46 -27.34 -13.98 -5.56
C LEU A 46 -28.50 -14.59 -4.77
N ASP A 47 -29.55 -13.83 -4.48
CA ASP A 47 -30.65 -14.20 -3.59
C ASP A 47 -30.19 -14.76 -2.23
N ILE A 48 -29.25 -14.06 -1.59
CA ILE A 48 -28.70 -14.41 -0.27
C ILE A 48 -28.82 -13.25 0.71
N ASN A 49 -28.93 -13.57 2.00
CA ASN A 49 -28.87 -12.55 3.06
C ASN A 49 -27.43 -12.10 3.37
N ARG A 50 -27.32 -11.03 4.16
CA ARG A 50 -26.04 -10.39 4.51
C ARG A 50 -25.11 -11.30 5.31
N ASP A 51 -25.65 -12.10 6.21
CA ASP A 51 -24.86 -13.01 7.04
C ASP A 51 -24.25 -14.14 6.21
N THR A 52 -25.01 -14.68 5.25
CA THR A 52 -24.53 -15.66 4.28
C THR A 52 -23.43 -15.07 3.41
N LEU A 53 -23.61 -13.84 2.91
CA LEU A 53 -22.59 -13.16 2.13
C LEU A 53 -21.28 -13.03 2.92
N GLU A 54 -21.32 -12.57 4.18
CA GLU A 54 -20.11 -12.39 4.98
C GLU A 54 -19.38 -13.71 5.30
N LYS A 55 -20.11 -14.83 5.41
CA LYS A 55 -19.54 -16.18 5.60
C LYS A 55 -18.92 -16.77 4.33
N LEU A 56 -19.47 -16.44 3.16
CA LEU A 56 -19.03 -16.98 1.87
C LEU A 56 -18.00 -16.08 1.17
N LYS A 57 -17.85 -14.81 1.59
CA LYS A 57 -17.08 -13.81 0.84
C LYS A 57 -15.67 -14.23 0.43
N ASP A 58 -14.97 -14.94 1.31
CA ASP A 58 -13.58 -15.34 1.11
C ASP A 58 -13.43 -16.82 0.67
N LYS A 59 -14.53 -17.53 0.39
CA LYS A 59 -14.48 -18.93 -0.09
C LYS A 59 -14.33 -18.97 -1.61
N GLU A 60 -13.52 -19.90 -2.10
CA GLU A 60 -13.41 -20.19 -3.54
C GLU A 60 -14.62 -20.98 -4.01
N MET A 61 -15.48 -20.33 -4.79
CA MET A 61 -16.72 -20.85 -5.35
C MET A 61 -17.03 -20.08 -6.63
N GLU A 62 -17.54 -20.76 -7.66
CA GLU A 62 -17.93 -20.09 -8.90
C GLU A 62 -19.28 -19.38 -8.76
N PHE A 63 -19.35 -18.15 -9.25
CA PHE A 63 -20.54 -17.32 -9.32
C PHE A 63 -20.70 -16.75 -10.72
N ASP A 64 -21.93 -16.78 -11.23
CA ASP A 64 -22.34 -16.18 -12.49
C ASP A 64 -23.42 -15.12 -12.21
N LEU A 65 -23.15 -13.89 -12.60
CA LEU A 65 -24.04 -12.73 -12.47
C LEU A 65 -24.49 -12.16 -13.83
N SER A 66 -24.26 -12.87 -14.93
CA SER A 66 -24.58 -12.45 -16.29
C SER A 66 -26.05 -12.08 -16.46
N ASN A 67 -26.96 -12.87 -15.88
CA ASN A 67 -28.40 -12.61 -15.89
C ASN A 67 -28.82 -11.37 -15.08
N GLN A 68 -27.92 -10.78 -14.29
CA GLN A 68 -28.17 -9.61 -13.45
C GLN A 68 -27.54 -8.32 -14.02
N THR A 69 -26.95 -8.36 -15.22
CA THR A 69 -26.17 -7.26 -15.80
C THR A 69 -26.97 -5.95 -15.88
N GLU A 70 -28.21 -5.99 -16.39
CA GLU A 70 -29.06 -4.79 -16.49
C GLU A 70 -29.43 -4.20 -15.13
N TYR A 71 -29.74 -5.08 -14.17
CA TYR A 71 -30.05 -4.69 -12.80
C TYR A 71 -28.85 -4.00 -12.15
N ILE A 72 -27.66 -4.60 -12.26
CA ILE A 72 -26.40 -4.06 -11.73
C ILE A 72 -26.11 -2.70 -12.37
N ALA A 73 -26.18 -2.58 -13.70
CA ALA A 73 -25.93 -1.32 -14.41
C ALA A 73 -26.83 -0.19 -13.88
N LYS A 74 -28.12 -0.49 -13.71
CA LYS A 74 -29.11 0.46 -13.19
C LYS A 74 -28.81 0.90 -11.75
N GLU A 75 -28.51 -0.02 -10.84
CA GLU A 75 -28.20 0.30 -9.44
C GLU A 75 -26.89 1.07 -9.29
N LEU A 76 -25.90 0.76 -10.13
CA LEU A 76 -24.60 1.44 -10.19
C LEU A 76 -24.67 2.78 -10.95
N GLN A 77 -25.77 3.05 -11.65
CA GLN A 77 -25.96 4.24 -12.47
C GLN A 77 -24.87 4.39 -13.54
N ILE A 78 -24.61 3.29 -14.26
CA ILE A 78 -23.64 3.21 -15.37
C ILE A 78 -24.31 2.57 -16.59
N ASN A 79 -23.69 2.64 -17.77
CA ASN A 79 -24.26 1.98 -18.95
C ASN A 79 -24.07 0.46 -18.83
N THR A 80 -25.05 -0.32 -19.32
CA THR A 80 -24.99 -1.79 -19.32
C THR A 80 -23.73 -2.33 -20.00
N LYS A 81 -23.30 -1.70 -21.11
CA LYS A 81 -22.07 -2.07 -21.84
C LYS A 81 -20.78 -1.90 -21.02
N ASP A 82 -20.80 -1.04 -20.00
CA ASP A 82 -19.62 -0.69 -19.20
C ASP A 82 -19.42 -1.66 -18.01
N VAL A 83 -20.42 -2.50 -17.71
CA VAL A 83 -20.35 -3.54 -16.67
C VAL A 83 -19.38 -4.67 -17.05
N GLY A 84 -19.26 -4.96 -18.35
CA GLY A 84 -18.40 -6.03 -18.85
C GLY A 84 -18.98 -7.44 -18.63
N ASP A 85 -18.10 -8.44 -18.70
CA ASP A 85 -18.46 -9.83 -18.51
C ASP A 85 -18.61 -10.17 -17.02
N LEU A 86 -19.77 -10.73 -16.66
CA LEU A 86 -20.11 -11.15 -15.30
C LEU A 86 -20.34 -12.68 -15.20
N SER A 87 -19.90 -13.46 -16.18
CA SER A 87 -20.20 -14.88 -16.29
C SER A 87 -19.41 -15.78 -15.33
N SER A 88 -18.24 -15.34 -14.85
CA SER A 88 -17.36 -16.18 -14.04
C SER A 88 -16.58 -15.39 -13.00
N PHE A 89 -16.92 -15.62 -11.73
CA PHE A 89 -16.15 -15.16 -10.57
C PHE A 89 -15.83 -16.34 -9.66
N LYS A 90 -14.61 -16.40 -9.12
CA LYS A 90 -14.12 -17.45 -8.22
C LYS A 90 -14.44 -17.19 -6.75
N SER A 91 -14.95 -16.01 -6.42
CA SER A 91 -15.44 -15.69 -5.07
C SER A 91 -16.30 -14.43 -5.06
N ILE A 92 -17.13 -14.26 -4.01
CA ILE A 92 -17.81 -12.99 -3.75
C ILE A 92 -16.81 -11.84 -3.49
N ARG A 93 -15.65 -12.14 -2.89
CA ARG A 93 -14.56 -11.15 -2.72
C ARG A 93 -14.14 -10.58 -4.07
N GLU A 94 -13.97 -11.43 -5.07
CA GLU A 94 -13.61 -11.04 -6.42
C GLU A 94 -14.71 -10.20 -7.07
N ILE A 95 -15.98 -10.60 -6.95
CA ILE A 95 -17.14 -9.80 -7.38
C ILE A 95 -17.09 -8.39 -6.79
N LEU A 96 -16.92 -8.27 -5.47
CA LEU A 96 -16.87 -6.99 -4.77
C LEU A 96 -15.67 -6.14 -5.18
N GLN A 97 -14.54 -6.76 -5.53
CA GLN A 97 -13.34 -6.06 -5.99
C GLN A 97 -13.51 -5.54 -7.42
N ILE A 98 -13.94 -6.39 -8.34
CA ILE A 98 -14.13 -6.04 -9.77
C ILE A 98 -15.23 -4.99 -9.91
N LEU A 99 -16.42 -5.23 -9.35
CA LEU A 99 -17.50 -4.24 -9.43
C LEU A 99 -17.14 -2.98 -8.65
N GLY A 100 -16.67 -3.12 -7.40
CA GLY A 100 -16.40 -2.00 -6.49
C GLY A 100 -15.24 -1.11 -6.91
N THR A 101 -14.21 -1.68 -7.53
CA THR A 101 -12.97 -0.97 -7.86
C THR A 101 -12.81 -0.80 -9.36
N ASP A 102 -12.91 -1.85 -10.16
CA ASP A 102 -12.53 -1.76 -11.57
C ASP A 102 -13.63 -1.12 -12.42
N ILE A 103 -14.90 -1.38 -12.09
CA ILE A 103 -16.05 -0.88 -12.83
C ILE A 103 -16.56 0.42 -12.22
N ILE A 104 -17.01 0.42 -10.95
CA ILE A 104 -17.58 1.61 -10.31
C ILE A 104 -16.58 2.76 -10.33
N ARG A 105 -15.30 2.54 -10.01
CA ARG A 105 -14.35 3.66 -9.97
C ARG A 105 -14.04 4.24 -11.34
N ARG A 106 -14.18 3.44 -12.40
CA ARG A 106 -13.96 3.90 -13.77
C ARG A 106 -15.13 4.73 -14.29
N TYR A 107 -16.36 4.26 -14.07
CA TYR A 107 -17.54 4.85 -14.71
C TYR A 107 -18.39 5.72 -13.78
N ASN A 108 -18.34 5.49 -12.47
CA ASN A 108 -19.02 6.31 -11.46
C ASN A 108 -18.19 6.42 -10.16
N PRO A 109 -17.04 7.14 -10.20
CA PRO A 109 -16.05 7.15 -9.12
C PRO A 109 -16.59 7.60 -7.75
N ASN A 110 -17.67 8.38 -7.74
CA ASN A 110 -18.29 8.90 -6.53
C ASN A 110 -19.50 8.08 -6.06
N TRP A 111 -19.84 6.96 -6.71
CA TRP A 111 -21.03 6.17 -6.35
C TRP A 111 -21.07 5.78 -4.87
N HIS A 112 -19.98 5.20 -4.33
CA HIS A 112 -19.89 4.82 -2.92
C HIS A 112 -20.05 6.03 -1.99
N VAL A 113 -19.40 7.13 -2.34
CA VAL A 113 -19.45 8.39 -1.57
C VAL A 113 -20.86 8.96 -1.56
N ASN A 114 -21.53 9.00 -2.71
CA ASN A 114 -22.89 9.51 -2.87
C ASN A 114 -23.89 8.67 -2.07
N LYS A 115 -23.81 7.33 -2.16
CA LYS A 115 -24.70 6.43 -1.41
C LYS A 115 -24.49 6.58 0.11
N THR A 116 -23.25 6.66 0.57
CA THR A 116 -22.95 6.89 1.99
C THR A 116 -23.42 8.28 2.44
N MET A 117 -23.22 9.32 1.63
CA MET A 117 -23.65 10.69 1.94
C MET A 117 -25.16 10.77 2.14
N ILE A 118 -25.97 10.15 1.26
CA ILE A 118 -27.43 10.06 1.42
C ILE A 118 -27.80 9.42 2.77
N HIS A 119 -27.09 8.37 3.19
CA HIS A 119 -27.33 7.73 4.49
C HIS A 119 -27.00 8.67 5.66
N LEU A 120 -25.88 9.37 5.59
CA LEU A 120 -25.44 10.31 6.62
C LEU A 120 -26.37 11.53 6.72
N GLU A 121 -26.85 12.05 5.60
CA GLU A 121 -27.75 13.22 5.57
C GLU A 121 -29.14 12.91 6.13
N LYS A 122 -29.64 11.70 5.94
CA LYS A 122 -30.90 11.24 6.55
C LYS A 122 -30.79 11.06 8.07
N ASN A 123 -29.58 11.04 8.62
CA ASN A 123 -29.31 10.74 10.03
C ASN A 123 -28.35 11.79 10.62
N LYS A 124 -28.75 13.07 10.63
CA LYS A 124 -27.87 14.18 11.05
C LYS A 124 -27.45 14.10 12.52
N ASP A 125 -28.33 13.61 13.38
CA ASP A 125 -28.09 13.54 14.84
C ASP A 125 -27.34 12.27 15.28
N THR A 126 -27.04 11.37 14.34
CA THR A 126 -26.35 10.11 14.60
C THR A 126 -24.84 10.27 14.38
N LYS A 127 -24.05 9.68 15.28
CA LYS A 127 -22.60 9.55 15.11
C LYS A 127 -22.28 8.30 14.28
N PHE A 128 -21.32 8.40 13.37
CA PHE A 128 -20.97 7.31 12.46
C PHE A 128 -19.49 6.93 12.50
N CYS A 129 -19.23 5.63 12.54
CA CYS A 129 -17.88 5.10 12.40
C CYS A 129 -17.79 4.38 11.05
N ILE A 130 -16.97 4.88 10.13
CA ILE A 130 -16.81 4.31 8.80
C ILE A 130 -15.55 3.42 8.80
N GLY A 131 -15.75 2.10 8.80
CA GLY A 131 -14.68 1.14 9.11
C GLY A 131 -13.76 0.77 7.93
N ASP A 132 -14.06 1.17 6.70
CA ASP A 132 -13.37 0.78 5.48
C ASP A 132 -13.06 1.94 4.53
N CYS A 133 -12.58 3.09 5.05
CA CYS A 133 -12.10 4.17 4.19
C CYS A 133 -10.81 3.75 3.49
N ARG A 134 -10.84 3.66 2.15
CA ARG A 134 -9.78 3.12 1.30
C ARG A 134 -9.33 4.07 0.20
N PHE A 135 -10.18 5.01 -0.19
CA PHE A 135 -9.94 5.89 -1.33
C PHE A 135 -9.91 7.38 -0.97
N LEU A 136 -9.22 8.18 -1.78
CA LEU A 136 -9.02 9.60 -1.50
C LEU A 136 -10.34 10.39 -1.51
N ASN A 137 -11.27 10.06 -2.41
CA ASN A 137 -12.57 10.73 -2.47
C ASN A 137 -13.45 10.42 -1.24
N GLU A 138 -13.35 9.22 -0.69
CA GLU A 138 -14.01 8.82 0.56
C GLU A 138 -13.48 9.63 1.74
N LYS A 139 -12.15 9.71 1.88
CA LYS A 139 -11.49 10.52 2.91
C LYS A 139 -11.92 11.98 2.81
N LYS A 140 -11.86 12.55 1.60
CA LYS A 140 -12.27 13.95 1.34
C LYS A 140 -13.72 14.21 1.74
N MET A 141 -14.64 13.30 1.42
CA MET A 141 -16.04 13.45 1.84
C MET A 141 -16.17 13.49 3.37
N ILE A 142 -15.48 12.60 4.08
CA ILE A 142 -15.53 12.56 5.55
C ILE A 142 -14.98 13.85 6.15
N GLU A 143 -13.84 14.33 5.65
CA GLU A 143 -13.23 15.58 6.11
C GLU A 143 -14.11 16.80 5.82
N ASN A 144 -14.74 16.86 4.65
CA ASN A 144 -15.67 17.93 4.30
C ASN A 144 -16.90 17.98 5.21
N LEU A 145 -17.29 16.85 5.81
CA LEU A 145 -18.36 16.76 6.80
C LEU A 145 -17.86 17.01 8.25
N GLY A 146 -16.61 17.46 8.42
CA GLY A 146 -15.99 17.69 9.73
C GLY A 146 -15.66 16.40 10.49
N GLY A 147 -15.58 15.27 9.79
CA GLY A 147 -15.17 13.98 10.37
C GLY A 147 -13.66 13.85 10.55
N GLU A 148 -13.24 12.86 11.32
CA GLU A 148 -11.83 12.52 11.50
C GLU A 148 -11.48 11.18 10.87
N CYS A 149 -10.43 11.17 10.05
CA CYS A 149 -9.89 9.97 9.43
C CYS A 149 -8.60 9.56 10.13
N TRP A 150 -8.49 8.30 10.52
CA TRP A 150 -7.31 7.74 11.21
C TRP A 150 -6.64 6.65 10.37
N PHE A 151 -5.32 6.67 10.26
CA PHE A 151 -4.55 5.61 9.61
C PHE A 151 -3.86 4.71 10.62
N ILE A 152 -4.02 3.40 10.47
CA ILE A 152 -3.43 2.41 11.38
C ILE A 152 -2.27 1.71 10.70
N ILE A 153 -1.07 1.88 11.27
CA ILE A 153 0.15 1.17 10.85
C ILE A 153 0.35 -0.01 11.79
N ARG A 154 0.49 -1.22 11.22
CA ARG A 154 0.82 -2.44 11.98
C ARG A 154 2.10 -3.07 11.41
N PRO A 155 3.30 -2.75 11.93
CA PRO A 155 4.57 -3.12 11.31
C PRO A 155 4.70 -4.62 11.03
N ASN A 156 4.37 -5.48 11.99
CA ASN A 156 4.47 -6.94 11.87
C ASN A 156 3.43 -7.62 10.96
N GLN A 157 2.56 -6.86 10.28
CA GLN A 157 1.62 -7.47 9.32
C GLN A 157 2.30 -7.69 7.96
N LEU A 158 2.60 -8.95 7.65
CA LEU A 158 3.34 -9.37 6.44
C LEU A 158 2.45 -9.96 5.35
N ASN A 159 1.16 -10.16 5.59
CA ASN A 159 0.22 -10.53 4.55
C ASN A 159 -0.13 -9.29 3.70
N ILE A 160 0.68 -9.03 2.69
CA ILE A 160 0.69 -7.82 1.87
C ILE A 160 -0.16 -8.06 0.61
N SER A 161 -1.22 -7.27 0.43
CA SER A 161 -1.93 -7.15 -0.84
C SER A 161 -1.69 -5.75 -1.42
N ASN A 162 -1.26 -5.67 -2.67
CA ASN A 162 -1.01 -4.40 -3.36
C ASN A 162 -2.12 -4.03 -4.36
N HIS A 163 -3.31 -4.59 -4.17
CA HIS A 163 -4.49 -4.10 -4.86
C HIS A 163 -4.70 -2.61 -4.54
N ILE A 164 -5.18 -1.81 -5.50
CA ILE A 164 -5.28 -0.34 -5.37
C ILE A 164 -6.10 0.09 -4.14
N SER A 165 -7.11 -0.70 -3.77
CA SER A 165 -7.94 -0.46 -2.57
C SER A 165 -7.19 -0.62 -1.23
N GLU A 166 -5.98 -1.17 -1.24
CA GLU A 166 -5.09 -1.27 -0.07
C GLU A 166 -3.93 -0.26 -0.12
N THR A 167 -3.67 0.38 -1.27
CA THR A 167 -2.48 1.22 -1.50
C THR A 167 -2.78 2.68 -1.81
N GLN A 168 -3.99 3.03 -2.29
CA GLN A 168 -4.30 4.41 -2.68
C GLN A 168 -4.18 5.39 -1.50
N LEU A 169 -4.71 5.01 -0.32
CA LEU A 169 -4.48 5.74 0.92
C LEU A 169 -3.25 5.17 1.64
N ASN A 170 -2.27 6.02 1.88
CA ASN A 170 -1.13 5.75 2.76
C ASN A 170 -1.08 6.75 3.93
N TRP A 171 -0.20 6.48 4.90
CA TRP A 171 -0.13 7.25 6.14
C TRP A 171 0.18 8.74 5.96
N SER A 172 0.83 9.14 4.86
CA SER A 172 1.20 10.55 4.61
C SER A 172 -0.02 11.46 4.43
N PHE A 173 -1.18 10.91 4.04
CA PHE A 173 -2.42 11.67 3.92
C PHE A 173 -3.08 12.02 5.25
N PHE A 174 -2.57 11.54 6.39
CA PHE A 174 -3.25 11.56 7.68
C PHE A 174 -2.58 12.44 8.75
N ASN A 175 -1.50 13.16 8.42
CA ASN A 175 -0.85 14.13 9.30
C ASN A 175 -0.53 13.59 10.72
N ASP A 176 -1.32 13.97 11.73
CA ASP A 176 -1.20 13.54 13.14
C ASP A 176 -2.20 12.45 13.55
N LYS A 177 -3.09 12.04 12.65
CA LYS A 177 -4.13 11.04 12.89
C LYS A 177 -3.65 9.64 12.54
N ILE A 178 -2.56 9.23 13.16
CA ILE A 178 -1.89 7.95 12.90
C ILE A 178 -1.85 7.12 14.17
N ILE A 179 -2.26 5.86 14.08
CA ILE A 179 -2.24 4.88 15.17
C ILE A 179 -1.14 3.86 14.89
N MET A 180 -0.16 3.80 15.79
CA MET A 180 0.91 2.79 15.75
C MET A 180 0.47 1.53 16.50
N ASN A 181 0.04 0.52 15.75
CA ASN A 181 -0.33 -0.77 16.29
C ASN A 181 0.90 -1.70 16.37
N THR A 182 1.71 -1.52 17.40
CA THR A 182 2.86 -2.38 17.72
C THR A 182 2.59 -3.33 18.90
N MET A 183 1.35 -3.36 19.40
CA MET A 183 0.92 -4.06 20.62
C MET A 183 -0.04 -5.20 20.30
N ASP A 184 -0.48 -5.91 21.35
CA ASP A 184 -1.51 -6.93 21.18
C ASP A 184 -2.91 -6.31 21.00
N LYS A 185 -3.90 -7.17 20.73
CA LYS A 185 -5.28 -6.75 20.47
C LYS A 185 -5.92 -6.08 21.71
N LYS A 186 -5.67 -6.59 22.91
CA LYS A 186 -6.29 -6.10 24.15
C LYS A 186 -5.77 -4.70 24.48
N ASP A 187 -4.46 -4.50 24.38
CA ASP A 187 -3.81 -3.21 24.62
C ASP A 187 -4.23 -2.16 23.59
N LEU A 188 -4.34 -2.56 22.31
CA LEU A 188 -4.82 -1.66 21.25
C LEU A 188 -6.25 -1.16 21.54
N ILE A 189 -7.14 -2.08 21.89
CA ILE A 189 -8.53 -1.76 22.25
C ILE A 189 -8.55 -0.84 23.47
N GLN A 190 -7.80 -1.15 24.51
CA GLN A 190 -7.79 -0.35 25.74
C GLN A 190 -7.26 1.08 25.48
N LYS A 191 -6.18 1.24 24.72
CA LYS A 191 -5.67 2.57 24.38
C LYS A 191 -6.69 3.41 23.61
N TRP A 192 -7.42 2.79 22.68
CA TRP A 192 -8.46 3.49 21.92
C TRP A 192 -9.67 3.86 22.80
N VAL A 193 -10.08 2.97 23.70
CA VAL A 193 -11.08 3.24 24.75
C VAL A 193 -10.65 4.45 25.58
N ASP A 194 -9.44 4.44 26.13
CA ASP A 194 -8.91 5.53 26.96
C ASP A 194 -8.89 6.86 26.19
N TYR A 195 -8.49 6.82 24.92
CA TYR A 195 -8.51 7.99 24.05
C TYR A 195 -9.93 8.55 23.86
N LEU A 196 -10.91 7.70 23.53
CA LEU A 196 -12.29 8.13 23.37
C LEU A 196 -12.87 8.68 24.68
N GLN A 197 -12.59 8.05 25.83
CA GLN A 197 -13.04 8.52 27.14
C GLN A 197 -12.45 9.88 27.51
N LYS A 198 -11.13 10.05 27.42
CA LYS A 198 -10.45 11.31 27.73
C LYS A 198 -10.97 12.44 26.84
N ARG A 199 -11.24 12.14 25.57
CA ARG A 199 -11.74 13.15 24.63
C ARG A 199 -13.18 13.52 24.94
N ASN A 200 -14.03 12.53 25.22
CA ASN A 200 -15.41 12.76 25.60
C ASN A 200 -15.53 13.57 26.90
N THR A 201 -14.56 13.47 27.81
CA THR A 201 -14.48 14.23 29.06
C THR A 201 -13.72 15.56 28.92
N GLY A 202 -13.31 15.94 27.71
CA GLY A 202 -12.67 17.23 27.43
C GLY A 202 -11.19 17.34 27.82
N ILE A 203 -10.58 16.25 28.29
CA ILE A 203 -9.16 16.19 28.65
C ILE A 203 -8.32 16.30 27.36
N LYS A 204 -7.32 17.19 27.37
CA LYS A 204 -6.37 17.31 26.27
C LYS A 204 -5.53 16.03 26.20
N ILE A 205 -5.60 15.34 25.07
CA ILE A 205 -4.84 14.11 24.84
C ILE A 205 -3.68 14.45 23.91
N GLU A 206 -2.48 14.01 24.25
CA GLU A 206 -1.43 13.87 23.26
C GLU A 206 -1.91 12.86 22.21
N SER A 207 -1.90 13.24 20.93
CA SER A 207 -2.38 12.37 19.85
C SER A 207 -1.64 11.03 19.87
N PHE A 208 -2.19 10.01 19.20
CA PHE A 208 -1.58 8.67 19.05
C PHE A 208 -0.18 8.65 18.38
N VAL A 209 0.43 9.82 18.17
CA VAL A 209 1.77 9.99 17.66
C VAL A 209 2.71 10.24 18.82
N SER A 210 3.56 9.26 19.08
CA SER A 210 4.84 9.49 19.77
C SER A 210 5.56 10.63 19.05
N ASN A 211 5.60 11.82 19.65
CA ASN A 211 6.39 12.97 19.15
C ASN A 211 7.87 12.58 18.91
N LYS A 212 8.35 11.49 19.53
CA LYS A 212 9.68 10.90 19.30
C LYS A 212 9.87 10.30 17.89
N LEU A 213 8.81 9.90 17.18
CA LEU A 213 8.91 9.35 15.82
C LEU A 213 8.84 10.44 14.73
N ARG A 214 8.61 11.71 15.11
CA ARG A 214 8.48 12.88 14.23
C ARG A 214 9.75 13.72 14.13
N SER A 215 10.95 13.13 14.24
CA SER A 215 12.12 13.88 13.78
C SER A 215 11.90 14.20 12.29
N GLN A 216 11.72 15.48 11.97
CA GLN A 216 11.39 15.97 10.62
C GLN A 216 12.36 15.42 9.56
N SER A 217 13.57 15.02 9.95
CA SER A 217 14.56 14.31 9.16
C SER A 217 14.04 13.12 8.35
N PHE A 218 12.98 12.43 8.81
CA PHE A 218 12.47 11.20 8.18
C PHE A 218 11.07 11.32 7.55
N LEU A 219 10.35 12.42 7.77
CA LEU A 219 9.26 12.82 6.86
C LEU A 219 9.81 13.06 5.43
N TYR A 220 11.13 13.23 5.31
CA TYR A 220 11.91 13.28 4.08
C TYR A 220 12.71 12.00 3.80
N LEU A 221 12.27 10.82 4.27
CA LEU A 221 12.61 9.59 3.54
C LEU A 221 11.86 9.62 2.22
N ASN A 222 12.46 10.33 1.26
CA ASN A 222 12.04 10.37 -0.12
C ASN A 222 12.12 8.96 -0.73
N GLU A 223 11.53 8.81 -1.92
CA GLU A 223 11.65 7.58 -2.72
C GLU A 223 13.07 7.02 -2.69
N ASN A 224 14.09 7.88 -2.82
CA ASN A 224 15.51 7.48 -2.83
C ASN A 224 15.94 6.74 -1.56
N THR A 225 15.55 7.18 -0.37
CA THR A 225 16.06 6.59 0.90
C THR A 225 15.33 5.31 1.29
N VAL A 226 14.02 5.25 1.03
CA VAL A 226 13.29 3.99 1.22
C VAL A 226 13.77 2.99 0.16
N TYR A 227 14.12 3.44 -1.05
CA TYR A 227 14.67 2.60 -2.11
C TYR A 227 16.11 2.15 -1.87
N LEU A 228 16.92 2.91 -1.12
CA LEU A 228 18.18 2.43 -0.52
C LEU A 228 17.97 1.28 0.46
N LEU A 229 16.76 1.11 1.02
CA LEU A 229 16.40 -0.10 1.78
C LEU A 229 15.89 -1.22 0.85
N GLY A 230 15.32 -0.88 -0.31
CA GLY A 230 14.99 -1.81 -1.40
C GLY A 230 16.23 -2.33 -2.16
N PHE A 231 17.35 -1.60 -2.11
CA PHE A 231 18.72 -2.01 -2.48
C PHE A 231 19.10 -3.37 -1.88
N PHE A 232 18.52 -3.66 -0.71
CA PHE A 232 18.75 -4.87 0.07
C PHE A 232 17.87 -6.07 -0.34
N ASN A 233 17.26 -6.04 -1.52
CA ASN A 233 16.60 -7.23 -2.06
C ASN A 233 17.53 -8.43 -2.24
N GLY A 234 18.85 -8.20 -2.30
CA GLY A 234 19.86 -9.26 -2.25
C GLY A 234 20.12 -9.82 -0.83
N SER A 235 19.67 -9.15 0.22
CA SER A 235 20.12 -9.34 1.60
C SER A 235 19.06 -10.07 2.45
N ASN A 236 19.46 -10.59 3.61
CA ASN A 236 18.56 -11.25 4.56
C ASN A 236 17.73 -10.19 5.32
N VAL A 237 16.79 -9.54 4.63
CA VAL A 237 15.87 -8.55 5.21
C VAL A 237 14.67 -9.27 5.82
N CYS A 238 14.42 -9.06 7.10
CA CYS A 238 13.24 -9.58 7.78
C CYS A 238 12.67 -8.57 8.79
N ILE A 239 11.41 -8.77 9.18
CA ILE A 239 10.80 -8.01 10.27
C ILE A 239 10.58 -8.95 11.44
N LYS A 240 11.22 -8.66 12.58
CA LYS A 240 11.05 -9.39 13.84
C LYS A 240 10.72 -8.39 14.95
N HIS A 241 9.67 -8.66 15.72
CA HIS A 241 9.27 -7.83 16.87
C HIS A 241 9.14 -6.31 16.57
N ASN A 242 8.55 -5.95 15.42
CA ASN A 242 8.39 -4.58 14.90
C ASN A 242 9.71 -3.88 14.50
N VAL A 243 10.80 -4.62 14.41
CA VAL A 243 12.12 -4.13 13.99
C VAL A 243 12.42 -4.70 12.61
N LEU A 244 12.78 -3.83 11.67
CA LEU A 244 13.36 -4.22 10.39
C LEU A 244 14.82 -4.61 10.64
N ILE A 245 15.17 -5.85 10.34
CA ILE A 245 16.52 -6.38 10.49
C ILE A 245 17.05 -6.68 9.09
N ILE A 246 18.26 -6.19 8.81
CA ILE A 246 19.00 -6.42 7.57
C ILE A 246 20.27 -7.17 7.95
N GLU A 247 20.39 -8.44 7.60
CA GLU A 247 21.57 -9.28 7.91
C GLU A 247 22.41 -9.57 6.64
N ASN A 248 23.72 -9.77 6.83
CA ASN A 248 24.68 -10.29 5.85
C ASN A 248 24.77 -9.50 4.54
N ASP A 249 24.85 -8.17 4.63
CA ASP A 249 25.15 -7.34 3.46
C ASP A 249 26.60 -6.86 3.44
N ASN A 250 27.11 -6.54 2.26
CA ASN A 250 28.43 -5.96 2.07
C ASN A 250 28.57 -4.74 3.00
N VAL A 251 29.60 -4.76 3.86
CA VAL A 251 29.84 -3.77 4.92
C VAL A 251 29.82 -2.32 4.40
N LEU A 252 30.25 -2.10 3.16
CA LEU A 252 30.20 -0.78 2.50
C LEU A 252 28.76 -0.31 2.25
N ARG A 253 27.85 -1.21 1.87
CA ARG A 253 26.42 -0.91 1.66
C ARG A 253 25.72 -0.54 2.97
N LEU A 254 26.02 -1.28 4.04
CA LEU A 254 25.53 -0.98 5.39
C LEU A 254 26.05 0.38 5.90
N LYS A 255 27.31 0.71 5.60
CA LYS A 255 27.90 2.01 5.95
C LYS A 255 27.24 3.16 5.19
N TYR A 256 26.98 3.01 3.88
CA TYR A 256 26.29 4.04 3.10
C TYR A 256 24.88 4.33 3.62
N VAL A 257 24.11 3.29 3.95
CA VAL A 257 22.77 3.45 4.56
C VAL A 257 22.86 4.12 5.93
N LYS A 258 23.89 3.84 6.73
CA LYS A 258 24.13 4.53 8.00
C LYS A 258 24.34 6.03 7.81
N ASP A 259 25.12 6.41 6.80
CA ASP A 259 25.48 7.81 6.53
C ASP A 259 24.26 8.60 6.02
N GLU A 260 23.44 8.01 5.14
CA GLU A 260 22.18 8.60 4.66
C GLU A 260 21.11 8.70 5.75
N LEU A 261 20.99 7.68 6.61
CA LEU A 261 19.98 7.65 7.68
C LEU A 261 20.36 8.50 8.91
N LYS A 262 21.46 9.29 8.89
CA LYS A 262 21.88 10.19 9.99
C LYS A 262 21.78 9.56 11.40
N SER A 263 22.74 8.70 11.71
CA SER A 263 23.28 8.35 13.05
C SER A 263 22.36 7.95 14.23
N ASN A 264 21.10 7.54 14.04
CA ASN A 264 20.20 7.19 15.15
C ASN A 264 19.93 5.68 15.38
N TYR A 265 20.73 4.77 14.83
CA TYR A 265 20.45 3.32 14.87
C TYR A 265 21.53 2.51 15.59
N ASN A 266 21.10 1.59 16.46
CA ASN A 266 21.98 0.63 17.14
C ASN A 266 22.42 -0.45 16.15
N ILE A 267 23.69 -0.37 15.74
CA ILE A 267 24.37 -1.43 14.98
C ILE A 267 24.92 -2.42 16.02
N ASN A 268 24.30 -3.59 16.15
CA ASN A 268 24.94 -4.70 16.86
C ASN A 268 25.86 -5.43 15.88
N ASN A 269 27.16 -5.22 16.09
CA ASN A 269 28.34 -5.93 15.58
C ASN A 269 28.27 -6.59 14.19
N ILE A 270 29.03 -5.97 13.29
CA ILE A 270 29.76 -6.50 12.12
C ILE A 270 28.94 -6.88 10.89
N ASN A 271 27.73 -7.46 10.98
CA ASN A 271 27.01 -7.96 9.79
C ASN A 271 25.50 -7.61 9.71
N SER A 272 24.96 -6.74 10.57
CA SER A 272 23.53 -6.42 10.51
C SER A 272 23.16 -4.99 10.92
N ILE A 273 22.02 -4.50 10.40
CA ILE A 273 21.39 -3.23 10.80
C ILE A 273 19.98 -3.53 11.33
N SER A 274 19.63 -2.93 12.48
CA SER A 274 18.29 -2.97 13.07
C SER A 274 17.64 -1.59 13.04
N ILE A 275 16.51 -1.46 12.36
CA ILE A 275 15.74 -0.22 12.20
C ILE A 275 14.39 -0.38 12.87
N TYR A 276 14.18 0.35 13.97
CA TYR A 276 12.87 0.48 14.60
C TYR A 276 12.16 1.73 14.09
N ASN A 277 11.49 1.62 12.94
CA ASN A 277 10.66 2.68 12.40
C ASN A 277 9.41 2.10 11.68
N PRO A 278 8.23 2.21 12.30
CA PRO A 278 6.97 1.75 11.73
C PRO A 278 6.63 2.31 10.34
N PHE A 279 6.98 3.57 10.06
CA PHE A 279 6.67 4.22 8.78
C PHE A 279 7.51 3.65 7.64
N ILE A 280 8.80 3.41 7.91
CA ILE A 280 9.70 2.75 6.96
C ILE A 280 9.17 1.36 6.63
N ILE A 281 8.88 0.58 7.68
CA ILE A 281 8.33 -0.76 7.53
C ILE A 281 7.04 -0.74 6.70
N GLU A 282 6.15 0.24 6.94
CA GLU A 282 4.91 0.36 6.17
C GLU A 282 5.16 0.74 4.70
N ASN A 283 6.10 1.63 4.41
CA ASN A 283 6.47 1.98 3.04
C ASN A 283 7.04 0.78 2.28
N LEU A 284 7.89 -0.03 2.92
CA LEU A 284 8.45 -1.25 2.31
C LEU A 284 7.36 -2.25 1.91
N LYS A 285 6.22 -2.27 2.60
CA LYS A 285 5.09 -3.14 2.21
C LYS A 285 4.46 -2.71 0.90
N LEU A 286 4.38 -1.41 0.60
CA LEU A 286 3.84 -0.92 -0.68
C LEU A 286 4.62 -1.51 -1.87
N TRP A 287 5.90 -1.80 -1.66
CA TRP A 287 6.80 -2.28 -2.71
C TRP A 287 6.97 -3.81 -2.72
N ASN A 288 6.30 -4.52 -1.82
CA ASN A 288 6.33 -5.98 -1.71
C ASN A 288 7.75 -6.59 -1.59
N VAL A 289 8.74 -5.81 -1.14
CA VAL A 289 10.15 -6.23 -1.03
C VAL A 289 10.39 -7.29 0.05
N LEU A 290 9.38 -7.58 0.87
CA LEU A 290 9.46 -8.54 1.97
C LEU A 290 9.11 -9.99 1.54
N ASN A 291 8.30 -10.16 0.48
CA ASN A 291 7.68 -11.45 0.18
C ASN A 291 7.98 -11.99 -1.23
N ASP A 292 8.23 -11.14 -2.23
CA ASP A 292 8.40 -11.58 -3.62
C ASP A 292 9.48 -10.76 -4.35
N LYS A 293 10.71 -11.26 -4.27
CA LYS A 293 11.90 -10.66 -4.89
C LYS A 293 11.77 -10.54 -6.43
N GLY A 294 10.85 -11.30 -7.06
CA GLY A 294 10.67 -11.34 -8.51
C GLY A 294 9.87 -10.17 -9.09
N LYS A 295 9.14 -9.40 -8.28
CA LYS A 295 8.29 -8.27 -8.75
C LYS A 295 8.97 -6.91 -8.77
N ILE A 296 10.13 -6.79 -8.13
CA ILE A 296 10.93 -5.56 -8.07
C ILE A 296 11.31 -5.02 -9.46
N PRO A 297 11.72 -5.83 -10.45
CA PRO A 297 12.06 -5.33 -11.78
C PRO A 297 10.91 -4.58 -12.47
N MET A 298 9.65 -5.00 -12.23
CA MET A 298 8.46 -4.34 -12.78
C MET A 298 8.20 -2.98 -12.12
N ILE A 299 8.44 -2.88 -10.80
CA ILE A 299 8.37 -1.62 -10.06
C ILE A 299 9.47 -0.64 -10.51
N ILE A 300 10.67 -1.14 -10.81
CA ILE A 300 11.77 -0.33 -11.34
C ILE A 300 11.42 0.22 -12.72
N LYS A 301 10.80 -0.61 -13.58
CA LYS A 301 10.41 -0.24 -14.95
C LYS A 301 9.39 0.90 -14.99
N ASP A 302 8.42 0.88 -14.08
CA ASP A 302 7.30 1.84 -14.09
C ASP A 302 7.63 3.15 -13.34
N ASN A 303 8.86 3.32 -12.84
CA ASN A 303 9.31 4.55 -12.17
C ASN A 303 10.65 5.04 -12.75
N LEU A 304 10.61 6.24 -13.35
CA LEU A 304 11.74 6.84 -14.05
C LEU A 304 12.98 7.06 -13.16
N ASN A 305 12.79 7.45 -11.89
CA ASN A 305 13.89 7.64 -10.95
C ASN A 305 14.53 6.30 -10.56
N PHE A 306 13.72 5.25 -10.37
CA PHE A 306 14.20 3.91 -10.03
C PHE A 306 15.01 3.28 -11.16
N THR A 307 14.59 3.50 -12.41
CA THR A 307 15.35 3.08 -13.60
C THR A 307 16.73 3.76 -13.64
N LYS A 308 16.81 5.08 -13.40
CA LYS A 308 18.09 5.83 -13.36
C LYS A 308 19.05 5.32 -12.28
N MET A 309 18.54 5.04 -11.08
CA MET A 309 19.39 4.55 -10.00
C MET A 309 19.83 3.09 -10.21
N TRP A 310 18.98 2.22 -10.78
CA TRP A 310 19.37 0.84 -11.13
C TRP A 310 20.51 0.82 -12.15
N ILE A 311 20.38 1.65 -13.19
CA ILE A 311 21.40 1.89 -14.19
C ILE A 311 22.75 2.31 -13.58
N SER A 312 22.74 3.15 -12.55
CA SER A 312 23.96 3.61 -11.87
C SER A 312 24.64 2.56 -10.98
N GLY A 313 24.12 1.33 -10.93
CA GLY A 313 24.60 0.26 -10.05
C GLY A 313 24.21 0.45 -8.58
N LEU A 314 23.35 1.43 -8.30
CA LEU A 314 22.82 1.71 -6.97
C LEU A 314 21.61 0.83 -6.61
N ILE A 315 21.17 -0.07 -7.51
CA ILE A 315 20.18 -1.13 -7.26
C ILE A 315 20.65 -2.43 -7.88
N ASP A 316 20.68 -3.47 -7.06
CA ASP A 316 21.01 -4.82 -7.46
C ASP A 316 19.74 -5.52 -7.96
N ALA A 317 19.43 -5.35 -9.25
CA ALA A 317 18.40 -6.16 -9.92
C ALA A 317 19.00 -6.84 -11.15
N CYS A 318 19.35 -8.12 -11.02
CA CYS A 318 19.76 -9.02 -12.11
C CYS A 318 20.85 -8.51 -13.07
N GLY A 319 21.64 -7.50 -12.71
CA GLY A 319 22.67 -6.91 -13.56
C GLY A 319 24.01 -6.75 -12.83
N ASP A 320 25.11 -6.77 -13.57
CA ASP A 320 26.48 -6.62 -13.06
C ASP A 320 27.21 -5.56 -13.91
N ILE A 321 28.02 -4.71 -13.26
CA ILE A 321 28.84 -3.69 -13.93
C ILE A 321 30.30 -4.00 -13.63
N LYS A 322 31.04 -4.43 -14.65
CA LYS A 322 32.47 -4.70 -14.58
C LYS A 322 33.18 -4.20 -15.82
N ASN A 323 34.34 -3.56 -15.65
CA ASN A 323 35.21 -3.12 -16.74
C ASN A 323 34.45 -2.35 -17.84
N ASN A 324 33.66 -1.34 -17.46
CA ASN A 324 32.83 -0.52 -18.36
C ASN A 324 31.78 -1.30 -19.17
N THR A 325 31.48 -2.54 -18.77
CA THR A 325 30.43 -3.37 -19.37
C THR A 325 29.27 -3.52 -18.40
N LEU A 326 28.07 -3.13 -18.83
CA LEU A 326 26.83 -3.42 -18.12
C LEU A 326 26.26 -4.74 -18.66
N THR A 327 26.15 -5.75 -17.81
CA THR A 327 25.55 -7.06 -18.15
C THR A 327 24.20 -7.18 -17.45
N ILE A 328 23.13 -7.46 -18.20
CA ILE A 328 21.77 -7.57 -17.66
C ILE A 328 21.21 -8.96 -17.95
N LYS A 329 20.69 -9.63 -16.92
CA LYS A 329 20.01 -10.93 -17.00
C LYS A 329 18.48 -10.73 -16.96
N GLN A 330 17.78 -11.36 -17.90
CA GLN A 330 16.31 -11.54 -17.89
C GLN A 330 15.43 -10.27 -17.89
N ASN A 331 15.85 -9.15 -18.49
CA ASN A 331 15.03 -7.92 -18.51
C ASN A 331 15.15 -7.11 -19.82
N LYS A 332 14.78 -7.72 -20.96
CA LYS A 332 14.86 -7.13 -22.30
C LYS A 332 14.14 -5.77 -22.42
N CYS A 333 12.96 -5.64 -21.82
CA CYS A 333 12.17 -4.41 -21.92
C CYS A 333 12.78 -3.21 -21.17
N VAL A 334 13.59 -3.45 -20.13
CA VAL A 334 14.32 -2.40 -19.42
C VAL A 334 15.54 -1.96 -20.24
N LEU A 335 16.22 -2.89 -20.90
CA LEU A 335 17.29 -2.58 -21.87
C LEU A 335 16.77 -1.76 -23.04
N GLU A 336 15.68 -2.17 -23.68
CA GLU A 336 15.06 -1.45 -24.80
C GLU A 336 14.68 -0.02 -24.40
N PHE A 337 14.15 0.18 -23.19
CA PHE A 337 13.82 1.51 -22.66
C PHE A 337 15.06 2.39 -22.44
N ILE A 338 16.14 1.84 -21.89
CA ILE A 338 17.42 2.55 -21.69
C ILE A 338 18.04 2.93 -23.03
N CYS A 339 18.05 2.00 -23.97
CA CYS A 339 18.59 2.21 -25.32
C CYS A 339 17.82 3.30 -26.06
N ASN A 340 16.49 3.37 -25.87
CA ASN A 340 15.66 4.45 -26.42
C ASN A 340 15.89 5.80 -25.73
N ILE A 341 16.08 5.84 -24.41
CA ILE A 341 16.29 7.11 -23.68
C ILE A 341 17.64 7.74 -24.02
N TYR A 342 18.68 6.92 -24.14
CA TYR A 342 20.05 7.40 -24.30
C TYR A 342 20.60 7.20 -25.71
N ASN A 343 19.77 6.73 -26.64
CA ASN A 343 20.09 6.46 -28.04
C ASN A 343 21.33 5.56 -28.22
N ILE A 344 21.36 4.45 -27.48
CA ILE A 344 22.48 3.50 -27.42
C ILE A 344 22.06 2.17 -28.07
N GLU A 345 22.83 1.64 -29.01
CA GLU A 345 22.61 0.29 -29.54
C GLU A 345 23.22 -0.78 -28.62
N PHE A 346 22.62 -1.96 -28.54
CA PHE A 346 23.14 -3.08 -27.72
C PHE A 346 23.21 -4.39 -28.52
N GLU A 347 24.19 -5.22 -28.17
CA GLU A 347 24.32 -6.56 -28.76
C GLU A 347 23.66 -7.64 -27.89
N LYS A 348 22.97 -8.55 -28.56
CA LYS A 348 22.32 -9.72 -27.97
C LYS A 348 23.34 -10.87 -27.87
N VAL A 349 23.68 -11.30 -26.65
CA VAL A 349 24.90 -12.12 -26.43
C VAL A 349 24.62 -13.62 -26.25
N CYS A 350 23.39 -14.04 -25.95
CA CYS A 350 23.03 -15.47 -25.86
C CYS A 350 21.53 -15.74 -26.04
N GLU A 351 21.19 -16.77 -26.82
CA GLU A 351 19.88 -17.46 -26.81
C GLU A 351 20.13 -18.95 -26.52
N ASP A 352 19.84 -19.38 -25.31
CA ASP A 352 19.85 -20.81 -24.96
C ASP A 352 18.61 -21.10 -24.12
N LEU A 353 17.79 -22.06 -24.55
CA LEU A 353 16.51 -22.41 -23.90
C LEU A 353 16.70 -22.86 -22.44
N ASN A 354 17.93 -23.29 -22.07
CA ASN A 354 18.28 -23.69 -20.70
C ASN A 354 19.09 -22.62 -19.93
N CYS A 355 19.61 -21.57 -20.58
CA CYS A 355 20.34 -20.48 -19.91
C CYS A 355 19.66 -19.12 -20.12
N LYS A 356 19.14 -18.57 -19.02
CA LYS A 356 18.56 -17.23 -18.83
C LYS A 356 19.07 -16.17 -19.84
N ASN A 357 18.18 -15.62 -20.68
CA ASN A 357 18.46 -14.53 -21.63
C ASN A 357 19.42 -13.46 -21.05
N MET A 358 20.59 -13.29 -21.68
CA MET A 358 21.64 -12.34 -21.29
C MET A 358 21.91 -11.31 -22.39
N TYR A 359 22.00 -10.06 -21.99
CA TYR A 359 22.31 -8.92 -22.86
C TYR A 359 23.49 -8.14 -22.28
N LYS A 360 24.39 -7.66 -23.13
CA LYS A 360 25.52 -6.80 -22.70
C LYS A 360 25.45 -5.47 -23.42
N LEU A 361 25.69 -4.40 -22.67
CA LEU A 361 25.87 -3.06 -23.18
C LEU A 361 27.33 -2.65 -22.91
N TYR A 362 28.11 -2.46 -23.97
CA TYR A 362 29.45 -1.90 -23.87
C TYR A 362 29.34 -0.39 -23.91
N LEU A 363 29.82 0.29 -22.87
CA LEU A 363 29.90 1.74 -22.84
C LEU A 363 31.37 2.12 -22.91
N ASP A 364 31.80 2.73 -24.01
CA ASP A 364 33.15 3.29 -24.07
C ASP A 364 33.32 4.42 -23.02
N GLN A 365 34.56 4.90 -22.85
CA GLN A 365 34.89 5.83 -21.78
C GLN A 365 34.16 7.19 -21.90
N GLU A 366 33.85 7.61 -23.13
CA GLU A 366 33.17 8.88 -23.42
C GLU A 366 31.66 8.73 -23.24
N MET A 367 31.07 7.65 -23.78
CA MET A 367 29.67 7.28 -23.56
C MET A 367 29.40 7.07 -22.07
N TRP A 368 30.32 6.43 -21.33
CA TRP A 368 30.22 6.27 -19.88
C TRP A 368 30.23 7.62 -19.15
N CYS A 369 31.10 8.55 -19.55
CA CYS A 369 31.14 9.89 -18.95
C CYS A 369 29.87 10.71 -19.25
N ASN A 370 29.35 10.63 -20.48
CA ASN A 370 28.09 11.28 -20.86
C ASN A 370 26.89 10.64 -20.14
N PHE A 371 26.86 9.32 -20.06
CA PHE A 371 25.87 8.55 -19.30
C PHE A 371 25.88 8.94 -17.81
N LYS A 372 27.07 9.01 -17.20
CA LYS A 372 27.23 9.42 -15.80
C LYS A 372 26.80 10.87 -15.53
N LYS A 373 27.02 11.78 -16.48
CA LYS A 373 26.56 13.18 -16.41
C LYS A 373 25.05 13.30 -16.50
N CYS A 374 24.37 12.44 -17.26
CA CYS A 374 22.91 12.41 -17.37
C CYS A 374 22.21 11.76 -16.16
N LEU A 375 22.97 11.09 -15.28
CA LEU A 375 22.49 10.40 -14.08
C LEU A 375 22.59 11.25 -12.79
N GLN A 376 23.34 12.36 -12.81
CA GLN A 376 23.35 13.40 -11.78
C GLN A 376 22.20 14.38 -12.01
#